data_AF-A0A4S4AXP8-F1
#
_entry.id   AF-A0A4S4AXP8-F1
#
_cell.length_a   1.000
_cell.length_b   1.000
_cell.length_c   1.000
_cell.angle_alpha   90.00
_cell.angle_beta   90.00
_cell.angle_gamma   90.00
#
_symmetry.space_group_name_H-M   'P 1'
#
loop_
_entity.id
_entity.type
_entity.pdbx_description
1 polymer ?
#
loop_
_entity_poly.entity_id
_entity_poly.type
_entity_poly.pdbx_seq_one_letter_code
_entity_poly.pdbx_strand_id
1 'polypeptide(L)'
;MKDFRIAVACRNASGMADMPVFTVTATAGEYDLGIHYTKAEALAEDAGYGRPFVCFDGTEQGAILAAARTLDLVPQVVVIDMTEGLVHSVCCDAGEIKVICYDESDTEEASDAVAEHPVGENGQSVRCWAHIQIADIDPGLVKARD
;
A
#
# COMPACT_ATOMS: atom_id res chain seq x y z
N MET A 1 -18.22 -25.86 -4.37
CA MET A 1 -18.58 -24.50 -3.90
C MET A 1 -17.35 -23.90 -3.25
N LYS A 2 -17.16 -22.59 -3.38
CA LYS A 2 -16.03 -21.84 -2.84
C LYS A 2 -16.54 -20.52 -2.27
N ASP A 3 -15.87 -20.02 -1.25
CA ASP A 3 -16.15 -18.71 -0.67
C ASP A 3 -15.36 -17.62 -1.39
N PHE A 4 -16.04 -16.50 -1.62
CA PHE A 4 -15.52 -15.31 -2.27
C PHE A 4 -15.73 -14.11 -1.35
N ARG A 5 -14.71 -13.26 -1.24
CA ARG A 5 -14.80 -11.98 -0.54
C ARG A 5 -15.07 -10.90 -1.56
N ILE A 6 -16.19 -10.20 -1.40
CA ILE A 6 -16.66 -9.18 -2.34
C ILE A 6 -16.77 -7.86 -1.59
N ALA A 7 -16.00 -6.86 -2.03
CA ALA A 7 -16.16 -5.49 -1.58
C ALA A 7 -17.33 -4.84 -2.33
N VAL A 8 -18.17 -4.08 -1.65
CA VAL A 8 -19.33 -3.42 -2.26
C VAL A 8 -19.25 -1.92 -1.97
N ALA A 9 -18.90 -1.11 -2.97
CA ALA A 9 -18.96 0.33 -2.84
C ALA A 9 -20.43 0.78 -2.81
N CYS A 10 -20.82 1.47 -1.73
CA CYS A 10 -22.21 1.81 -1.44
C CYS A 10 -22.32 3.06 -0.55
N ARG A 11 -23.53 3.35 -0.06
CA ARG A 11 -23.77 4.35 0.99
C ARG A 11 -24.16 3.66 2.29
N ASN A 12 -23.62 4.11 3.42
CA ASN A 12 -24.12 3.64 4.72
C ASN A 12 -25.43 4.34 5.13
N ALA A 13 -25.94 4.00 6.31
CA ALA A 13 -27.20 4.54 6.83
C ALA A 13 -27.23 6.07 6.96
N SER A 14 -26.07 6.73 7.05
CA SER A 14 -25.96 8.20 7.07
C SER A 14 -25.83 8.82 5.68
N GLY A 15 -25.89 8.01 4.61
CA GLY A 15 -25.72 8.45 3.23
C GLY A 15 -24.26 8.71 2.83
N MET A 16 -23.30 8.43 3.70
CA MET A 16 -21.86 8.57 3.43
C MET A 16 -21.36 7.42 2.56
N ALA A 17 -20.36 7.68 1.72
CA ALA A 17 -19.71 6.61 0.95
C ALA A 17 -19.07 5.58 1.89
N ASP A 18 -19.26 4.31 1.59
CA ASP A 18 -18.75 3.18 2.36
C ASP A 18 -18.38 2.02 1.42
N MET A 19 -17.59 1.07 1.90
CA MET A 19 -17.17 -0.10 1.14
C MET A 19 -17.02 -1.35 2.01
N PRO A 20 -18.13 -1.92 2.53
CA PRO A 20 -18.11 -3.18 3.27
C PRO A 20 -17.66 -4.36 2.41
N VAL A 21 -17.11 -5.39 3.07
CA VAL A 21 -16.73 -6.67 2.45
C VAL A 21 -17.62 -7.79 2.96
N PHE A 22 -18.25 -8.51 2.04
CA PHE A 22 -19.10 -9.66 2.34
C PHE A 22 -18.45 -10.95 1.85
N THR A 23 -18.66 -12.03 2.61
CA THR A 23 -18.26 -13.38 2.19
C THR A 23 -19.48 -14.09 1.61
N VAL A 24 -19.38 -14.53 0.36
CA VAL A 24 -20.46 -15.24 -0.36
C VAL A 24 -19.96 -16.58 -0.87
N THR A 25 -20.81 -17.60 -0.81
CA THR A 25 -20.48 -18.92 -1.35
C THR A 25 -21.09 -19.09 -2.75
N ALA A 26 -20.28 -19.51 -3.72
CA ALA A 26 -20.71 -19.79 -5.09
C ALA A 26 -20.01 -21.03 -5.68
N THR A 27 -20.67 -21.67 -6.64
CA THR A 27 -20.07 -22.66 -7.55
C THR A 27 -19.26 -21.96 -8.65
N ALA A 28 -18.46 -22.71 -9.41
CA ALA A 28 -17.73 -22.16 -10.55
C ALA A 28 -18.69 -21.59 -11.62
N GLY A 29 -19.76 -22.32 -11.97
CA GLY A 29 -20.75 -21.81 -12.92
C GLY A 29 -21.50 -20.57 -12.42
N GLU A 30 -21.79 -20.47 -11.12
CA GLU A 30 -22.35 -19.24 -10.54
C GLU A 30 -21.35 -18.08 -10.56
N TYR A 31 -20.06 -18.37 -10.36
CA TYR A 31 -19.01 -17.38 -10.45
C TYR A 31 -18.92 -16.80 -11.86
N ASP A 32 -18.89 -17.66 -12.88
CA ASP A 32 -18.82 -17.27 -14.30
C ASP A 32 -20.04 -16.45 -14.76
N LEU A 33 -21.18 -16.65 -14.10
CA LEU A 33 -22.43 -15.90 -14.35
C LEU A 33 -22.55 -14.60 -13.52
N GLY A 34 -21.56 -14.28 -12.68
CA GLY A 34 -21.60 -13.08 -11.82
C GLY A 34 -22.57 -13.16 -10.63
N ILE A 35 -23.12 -14.35 -10.32
CA ILE A 35 -24.13 -14.52 -9.24
C ILE A 35 -23.57 -14.16 -7.86
N HIS A 36 -22.27 -14.30 -7.67
CA HIS A 36 -21.60 -13.91 -6.43
C HIS A 36 -21.76 -12.39 -6.13
N TYR A 37 -21.82 -11.53 -7.15
CA TYR A 37 -22.10 -10.11 -6.98
C TYR A 37 -23.54 -9.87 -6.53
N THR A 38 -24.52 -10.49 -7.18
CA THR A 38 -25.93 -10.40 -6.77
C THR A 38 -26.13 -10.86 -5.32
N LYS A 39 -25.42 -11.92 -4.88
CA LYS A 39 -25.44 -12.36 -3.48
C LYS A 39 -24.85 -11.31 -2.54
N ALA A 40 -23.76 -10.65 -2.91
CA ALA A 40 -23.14 -9.60 -2.09
C ALA A 40 -24.01 -8.34 -2.00
N GLU A 41 -24.66 -7.94 -3.10
CA GLU A 41 -25.62 -6.84 -3.12
C GLU A 41 -26.81 -7.09 -2.19
N ALA A 42 -27.37 -8.30 -2.21
CA ALA A 42 -28.46 -8.68 -1.29
C ALA A 42 -28.02 -8.60 0.18
N LEU A 43 -26.81 -9.08 0.51
CA LEU A 43 -26.26 -8.95 1.86
C LEU A 43 -26.02 -7.48 2.26
N ALA A 44 -25.62 -6.62 1.33
CA ALA A 44 -25.46 -5.19 1.59
C ALA A 44 -26.82 -4.51 1.86
N GLU A 45 -27.85 -4.84 1.07
CA GLU A 45 -29.21 -4.34 1.27
C GLU A 45 -29.80 -4.80 2.61
N ASP A 46 -29.66 -6.09 2.95
CA ASP A 46 -30.09 -6.67 4.23
C ASP A 46 -29.37 -6.05 5.43
N ALA A 47 -28.11 -5.63 5.26
CA ALA A 47 -27.32 -4.93 6.26
C ALA A 47 -27.65 -3.43 6.37
N GLY A 48 -28.58 -2.91 5.56
CA GLY A 48 -29.04 -1.52 5.60
C GLY A 48 -28.17 -0.53 4.82
N TYR A 49 -27.32 -1.00 3.90
CA TYR A 49 -26.60 -0.12 2.99
C TYR A 49 -27.49 0.33 1.83
N GLY A 50 -27.28 1.56 1.38
CA GLY A 50 -27.96 2.19 0.27
C GLY A 50 -27.18 2.10 -1.04
N ARG A 51 -27.93 2.07 -2.14
CA ARG A 51 -27.42 2.12 -3.52
C ARG A 51 -26.69 3.44 -3.84
N PRO A 52 -25.87 3.51 -4.91
CA PRO A 52 -25.55 2.43 -5.86
C PRO A 52 -24.72 1.32 -5.22
N PHE A 53 -24.83 0.10 -5.74
CA PHE A 53 -23.93 -0.98 -5.39
C PHE A 53 -23.00 -1.23 -6.57
N VAL A 54 -21.69 -1.22 -6.29
CA VAL A 54 -20.65 -1.59 -7.25
C VAL A 54 -19.77 -2.60 -6.55
N CYS A 55 -19.73 -3.82 -7.07
CA CYS A 55 -19.00 -4.92 -6.46
C CYS A 55 -17.59 -5.08 -7.05
N PHE A 56 -16.67 -5.55 -6.20
CA PHE A 56 -15.31 -5.88 -6.57
C PHE A 56 -14.91 -7.19 -5.88
N ASP A 57 -14.41 -8.15 -6.65
CA ASP A 57 -13.80 -9.37 -6.14
C ASP A 57 -12.27 -9.28 -6.09
N GLY A 58 -11.61 -10.37 -5.69
CA GLY A 58 -10.14 -10.41 -5.60
C GLY A 58 -9.41 -10.22 -6.93
N THR A 59 -10.06 -10.46 -8.07
CA THR A 59 -9.49 -10.25 -9.41
C THR A 59 -9.54 -8.79 -9.84
N GLU A 60 -10.48 -8.02 -9.26
CA GLU A 60 -10.73 -6.61 -9.57
C GLU A 60 -10.01 -5.64 -8.61
N GLN A 61 -9.20 -6.18 -7.68
CA GLN A 61 -8.42 -5.40 -6.71
C GLN A 61 -7.56 -4.28 -7.33
N GLY A 62 -7.18 -4.42 -8.60
CA GLY A 62 -6.37 -3.44 -9.32
C GLY A 62 -7.05 -2.06 -9.41
N ALA A 63 -8.38 -2.01 -9.55
CA ALA A 63 -9.11 -0.75 -9.61
C ALA A 63 -9.10 -0.01 -8.27
N ILE A 64 -9.31 -0.75 -7.17
CA ILE A 64 -9.27 -0.20 -5.80
C ILE A 64 -7.86 0.33 -5.49
N LEU A 65 -6.82 -0.44 -5.80
CA LEU A 65 -5.44 -0.03 -5.57
C LEU A 65 -5.05 1.19 -6.40
N ALA A 66 -5.46 1.26 -7.67
CA ALA A 66 -5.19 2.41 -8.51
C ALA A 66 -5.83 3.70 -7.95
N ALA A 67 -7.08 3.61 -7.50
CA ALA A 67 -7.77 4.74 -6.87
C ALA A 67 -7.10 5.15 -5.55
N ALA A 68 -6.80 4.18 -4.67
CA ALA A 68 -6.13 4.45 -3.40
C ALA A 68 -4.76 5.11 -3.58
N ARG A 69 -3.99 4.69 -4.59
CA ARG A 69 -2.71 5.31 -4.96
C ARG A 69 -2.90 6.73 -5.49
N THR A 70 -3.89 6.96 -6.35
CA THR A 70 -4.18 8.29 -6.91
C THR A 70 -4.59 9.29 -5.84
N LEU A 71 -5.20 8.81 -4.76
CA LEU A 71 -5.61 9.62 -3.61
C LEU A 71 -4.54 9.72 -2.51
N ASP A 72 -3.34 9.18 -2.76
CA ASP A 72 -2.24 9.12 -1.78
C ASP A 72 -2.63 8.44 -0.45
N LEU A 73 -3.54 7.47 -0.49
CA LEU A 73 -4.07 6.75 0.67
C LEU A 73 -3.34 5.45 0.98
N VAL A 74 -2.52 4.95 0.05
CA VAL A 74 -1.67 3.78 0.29
C VAL A 74 -0.41 4.27 1.00
N PRO A 75 -0.22 3.98 2.30
CA PRO A 75 0.99 4.38 2.99
C PRO A 75 2.19 3.72 2.33
N GLN A 76 3.23 4.51 2.06
CA GLN A 76 4.54 3.97 1.69
C GLN A 76 5.20 3.48 2.97
N VAL A 77 5.41 2.18 3.08
CA VAL A 77 6.05 1.55 4.23
C VAL A 77 7.52 1.36 3.91
N VAL A 78 8.37 1.91 4.78
CA VAL A 78 9.81 1.62 4.81
C VAL A 78 10.06 0.76 6.04
N VAL A 79 10.63 -0.42 5.82
CA VAL A 79 11.05 -1.34 6.89
C VAL A 79 12.55 -1.27 7.00
N ILE A 80 13.06 -1.01 8.20
CA ILE A 80 14.49 -0.97 8.51
C ILE A 80 14.78 -2.10 9.49
N ASP A 81 15.60 -3.06 9.08
CA ASP A 81 16.14 -4.06 9.98
C ASP A 81 17.31 -3.45 10.77
N MET A 82 17.15 -3.34 12.08
CA MET A 82 18.15 -2.79 13.01
C MET A 82 18.70 -3.85 13.96
N THR A 83 18.69 -5.12 13.56
CA THR A 83 19.16 -6.22 14.42
C THR A 83 20.60 -5.96 14.88
N GLU A 84 20.86 -6.19 16.16
CA GLU A 84 22.14 -5.84 16.84
C GLU A 84 22.46 -4.33 16.90
N GLY A 85 21.47 -3.46 16.63
CA GLY A 85 21.65 -2.01 16.66
C GLY A 85 22.29 -1.43 15.40
N LEU A 86 22.41 -2.22 14.33
CA LEU A 86 22.97 -1.82 13.04
C LEU A 86 21.91 -1.96 11.95
N VAL A 87 21.89 -1.02 11.00
CA VAL A 87 21.05 -1.15 9.80
C VAL A 87 21.54 -2.36 9.00
N HIS A 88 20.72 -3.40 8.92
CA HIS A 88 21.00 -4.64 8.17
C HIS A 88 20.36 -4.61 6.78
N SER A 89 19.14 -4.08 6.69
CA SER A 89 18.41 -3.94 5.42
C SER A 89 17.39 -2.80 5.49
N VAL A 90 17.09 -2.22 4.33
CA VAL A 90 16.01 -1.24 4.14
C VAL A 90 15.13 -1.74 2.98
N CYS A 91 13.87 -2.05 3.27
CA CYS A 91 12.90 -2.53 2.29
C CYS A 91 11.74 -1.54 2.14
N CYS A 92 11.19 -1.39 0.94
CA CYS A 92 10.00 -0.55 0.72
C CYS A 92 8.98 -1.25 -0.17
N ASP A 93 7.71 -0.94 0.06
CA ASP A 93 6.57 -1.35 -0.77
C ASP A 93 6.20 -0.33 -1.86
N ALA A 94 6.90 0.80 -1.90
CA ALA A 94 6.92 1.76 -2.99
C ALA A 94 8.09 1.47 -3.95
N GLY A 95 8.00 1.97 -5.18
CA GLY A 95 8.99 1.74 -6.25
C GLY A 95 10.41 2.18 -5.87
N GLU A 96 10.82 3.39 -6.25
CA GLU A 96 12.14 3.91 -5.91
C GLU A 96 12.10 4.64 -4.56
N ILE A 97 13.00 4.26 -3.64
CA ILE A 97 13.25 5.01 -2.40
C ILE A 97 14.66 5.59 -2.39
N LYS A 98 14.77 6.87 -1.99
CA LYS A 98 16.05 7.51 -1.73
C LYS A 98 16.46 7.21 -0.29
N VAL A 99 17.42 6.30 -0.10
CA VAL A 99 18.02 6.06 1.22
C VAL A 99 19.21 7.00 1.39
N ILE A 100 19.20 7.77 2.48
CA ILE A 100 20.33 8.62 2.89
C ILE A 100 20.93 7.98 4.14
N CYS A 101 22.07 7.33 3.98
CA CYS A 101 22.94 6.97 5.10
C CYS A 101 23.90 8.13 5.33
N TYR A 102 23.97 8.64 6.56
CA TYR A 102 24.93 9.67 6.94
C TYR A 102 25.71 9.26 8.17
N ASP A 103 26.99 9.63 8.18
CA ASP A 103 27.88 9.51 9.31
C ASP A 103 28.34 10.92 9.69
N GLU A 104 28.04 11.34 10.92
CA GLU A 104 28.48 12.65 11.44
C GLU A 104 29.96 12.65 11.86
N SER A 105 30.59 11.47 11.92
CA SER A 105 32.00 11.32 12.28
C SER A 105 32.95 11.41 11.08
N ASP A 106 32.45 11.27 9.85
CA ASP A 106 33.23 11.51 8.63
C ASP A 106 33.33 13.00 8.31
N THR A 107 34.56 13.52 8.34
CA THR A 107 34.88 14.94 8.15
C THR A 107 35.79 15.18 6.95
N GLU A 108 36.07 14.17 6.14
CA GLU A 108 37.02 14.28 5.02
C GLU A 108 36.43 15.05 3.83
N GLU A 109 37.05 16.18 3.46
CA GLU A 109 36.59 17.07 2.38
C GLU A 109 36.70 16.47 0.95
N ALA A 110 37.36 15.32 0.80
CA ALA A 110 37.64 14.68 -0.49
C ALA A 110 36.69 13.51 -0.85
N SER A 111 35.64 13.29 -0.06
CA SER A 111 34.65 12.24 -0.29
C SER A 111 33.71 12.58 -1.46
N ASP A 112 33.30 11.57 -2.25
CA ASP A 112 32.32 11.67 -3.37
C ASP A 112 30.90 12.05 -2.92
N ALA A 113 30.74 12.52 -1.69
CA ALA A 113 29.47 12.67 -1.03
C ALA A 113 28.72 13.92 -1.50
N VAL A 114 27.45 13.71 -1.84
CA VAL A 114 26.56 14.71 -2.42
C VAL A 114 26.03 15.60 -1.31
N ALA A 115 26.12 16.93 -1.47
CA ALA A 115 25.57 17.90 -0.53
C ALA A 115 24.03 17.89 -0.58
N GLU A 116 23.42 17.13 0.33
CA GLU A 116 21.97 17.13 0.58
C GLU A 116 21.72 17.74 1.97
N HIS A 117 20.64 18.51 2.11
CA HIS A 117 20.34 19.28 3.32
C HIS A 117 18.99 18.86 3.95
N PRO A 118 18.89 17.66 4.55
CA PRO A 118 17.68 17.28 5.28
C PRO A 118 17.45 18.22 6.48
N VAL A 119 16.17 18.44 6.79
CA VAL A 119 15.73 19.30 7.89
C VAL A 119 15.62 18.44 9.15
N GLY A 120 16.43 18.73 10.16
CA GLY A 120 16.45 18.03 11.45
C GLY A 120 15.26 18.37 12.35
N GLU A 121 15.19 17.73 13.51
CA GLU A 121 14.05 17.73 14.45
C GLU A 121 13.60 19.12 14.94
N ASN A 122 14.39 20.17 14.71
CA ASN A 122 14.09 21.57 15.07
C ASN A 122 14.05 22.54 13.87
N GLY A 123 13.88 22.05 12.64
CA GLY A 123 13.83 22.91 11.45
C GLY A 123 15.20 23.38 10.95
N GLN A 124 16.29 22.89 11.54
CA GLN A 124 17.66 23.24 11.16
C GLN A 124 18.16 22.32 10.05
N SER A 125 18.77 22.89 9.01
CA SER A 125 19.45 22.13 7.97
C SER A 125 20.69 21.46 8.55
N VAL A 126 20.74 20.13 8.49
CA VAL A 126 21.90 19.35 8.92
C VAL A 126 22.83 19.17 7.71
N ARG A 127 24.13 19.44 7.90
CA ARG A 127 25.14 19.15 6.89
C ARG A 127 25.52 17.69 7.03
N CYS A 128 25.09 16.85 6.09
CA CYS A 128 25.37 15.43 6.10
C CYS A 128 25.99 14.98 4.78
N TRP A 129 26.83 13.96 4.85
CA TRP A 129 27.37 13.26 3.70
C TRP A 129 26.46 12.08 3.39
N ALA A 130 25.90 12.03 2.18
CA ALA A 130 24.92 11.05 1.77
C ALA A 130 25.49 10.12 0.69
N HIS A 131 25.36 8.81 0.88
CA HIS A 131 25.50 7.84 -0.19
C HIS A 131 24.12 7.45 -0.71
N ILE A 132 23.81 7.83 -1.95
CA ILE A 132 22.60 7.34 -2.63
C ILE A 132 22.90 5.92 -3.11
N GLN A 133 22.29 4.94 -2.46
CA GLN A 133 22.24 3.59 -3.00
C GLN A 133 20.84 3.34 -3.55
N ILE A 134 20.78 2.81 -4.76
CA ILE A 134 19.55 2.22 -5.30
C ILE A 134 19.38 0.92 -4.52
N ALA A 135 18.35 0.86 -3.66
CA ALA A 135 18.03 -0.37 -2.97
C ALA A 135 17.61 -1.44 -4.00
N ASP A 136 18.24 -2.61 -3.95
CA ASP A 136 17.77 -3.78 -4.67
C ASP A 136 16.48 -4.28 -4.00
N ILE A 137 15.49 -4.62 -4.82
CA ILE A 137 14.25 -5.23 -4.34
C ILE A 137 14.60 -6.58 -3.70
N ASP A 138 14.20 -6.79 -2.44
CA ASP A 138 14.33 -8.09 -1.78
C ASP A 138 13.68 -9.18 -2.67
N PRO A 139 14.41 -10.23 -3.11
CA PRO A 139 13.89 -11.25 -4.00
C PRO A 139 12.80 -12.14 -3.36
N GLY A 140 12.67 -12.13 -2.03
CA GLY A 140 11.56 -12.74 -1.29
C GLY A 140 10.31 -11.85 -1.23
N LEU A 141 10.46 -10.55 -1.50
CA LEU A 141 9.36 -9.62 -1.69
C LEU A 141 8.91 -9.64 -3.15
N VAL A 142 7.70 -10.14 -3.39
CA VAL A 142 7.13 -10.11 -4.72
C VAL A 142 6.76 -8.67 -5.04
N LYS A 143 7.47 -8.06 -5.98
CA LYS A 143 7.09 -6.80 -6.61
C LYS A 143 5.61 -6.86 -6.98
N ALA A 144 4.79 -6.00 -6.40
CA ALA A 144 3.39 -5.90 -6.83
C ALA A 144 3.29 -5.39 -8.29
N ARG A 145 4.33 -4.66 -8.78
CA ARG A 145 4.83 -4.66 -10.18
C ARG A 145 5.96 -3.64 -10.43
N ASP A 146 6.45 -3.68 -11.68
CA ASP A 146 7.43 -2.80 -12.34
C ASP A 146 7.04 -1.32 -12.40
#